data_AF-A0A1X0DBP6-F1
#
_entry.id   AF-A0A1X0DBP6-F1
#
_cell.length_a   1.000
_cell.length_b   1.000
_cell.length_c   1.000
_cell.angle_alpha   90.00
_cell.angle_beta   90.00
_cell.angle_gamma   90.00
#
_symmetry.space_group_name_H-M   'P 1'
#
loop_
_entity.id
_entity.type
_entity.pdbx_description
1 polymer ?
#
loop_
_entity_poly.entity_id
_entity_poly.type
_entity_poly.pdbx_seq_one_letter_code
_entity_poly.pdbx_strand_id
1 'polypeptide(L)'
;MIAAGGEVQRESKEGRRPYALLVAAVNRHKLAPEGKQLTIEMGSRWEISVIRLEDAPHWRTTPATEVVQAERISRWHPALAGLRERDFMTMSAASERRMLRILQALAVEADARGHRVEPANPPRRYHFRQSEHGHIAIKIRSYRYTIAVWQKYREVPPPRWGKPPKRPDADAGDSLAVGLIWESGGSSGISESWSDSPAKRTRVESLLAAILWEIERQSDQADRRREQERLAAIERERLQAEAERRALILHVENVRAEVLRDQHARWREGLQLREYIAAMDRAIERLPDDVDRAAASQWRAWCQEYVDTVLDPLGQPLAMPEIREWTRDERHSLEKQILRHLEHTSRA
;
A
#
# COMPACT_ATOMS: atom_id res chain seq x y z
N MET A 1 -8.19 21.87 16.04
CA MET A 1 -7.16 21.80 17.10
C MET A 1 -6.66 20.37 17.16
N ILE A 2 -5.36 20.13 16.95
CA ILE A 2 -4.75 18.82 17.13
C ILE A 2 -4.30 18.77 18.59
N ALA A 3 -4.86 17.90 19.42
CA ALA A 3 -4.43 17.74 20.82
C ALA A 3 -2.99 17.20 20.89
N ALA A 4 -2.30 17.36 22.01
CA ALA A 4 -0.91 16.90 22.19
C ALA A 4 -0.81 15.38 21.92
N GLY A 5 -0.22 15.00 20.78
CA GLY A 5 -0.15 13.61 20.29
C GLY A 5 -1.22 13.23 19.25
N GLY A 6 -2.00 14.20 18.75
CA GLY A 6 -3.11 13.96 17.84
C GLY A 6 -2.67 13.69 16.40
N GLU A 7 -3.33 12.69 15.79
CA GLU A 7 -3.33 12.46 14.35
C GLU A 7 -4.57 13.13 13.74
N VAL A 8 -4.41 13.82 12.62
CA VAL A 8 -5.52 14.33 11.82
C VAL A 8 -5.42 13.79 10.40
N GLN A 9 -6.38 12.97 10.02
CA GLN A 9 -6.54 12.51 8.65
C GLN A 9 -7.43 13.49 7.88
N ARG A 10 -6.99 13.91 6.70
CA ARG A 10 -7.75 14.79 5.80
C ARG A 10 -7.69 14.28 4.38
N GLU A 11 -8.82 14.36 3.69
CA GLU A 11 -8.87 14.08 2.27
C GLU A 11 -8.26 15.26 1.50
N SER A 12 -7.22 14.99 0.74
CA SER A 12 -6.42 15.93 -0.06
C SER A 12 -7.23 16.61 -1.16
N LYS A 13 -8.37 16.03 -1.56
CA LYS A 13 -9.30 16.62 -2.54
C LYS A 13 -10.27 17.63 -1.93
N GLU A 14 -10.46 17.63 -0.61
CA GLU A 14 -11.39 18.56 0.04
C GLU A 14 -10.74 19.96 0.12
N GLY A 15 -11.04 20.78 -0.89
CA GLY A 15 -10.76 22.21 -0.91
C GLY A 15 -9.30 22.61 -1.10
N ARG A 16 -8.61 22.15 -2.17
CA ARG A 16 -7.37 22.74 -2.80
C ARG A 16 -6.37 23.47 -1.87
N ARG A 17 -6.21 23.05 -0.61
CA ARG A 17 -5.24 23.65 0.30
C ARG A 17 -3.98 22.79 0.25
N PRO A 18 -2.83 23.35 -0.14
CA PRO A 18 -1.57 22.61 -0.11
C PRO A 18 -1.17 22.41 1.35
N TYR A 19 -1.69 21.35 1.99
CA TYR A 19 -1.43 21.03 3.38
C TYR A 19 0.06 20.91 3.67
N ALA A 20 0.85 20.45 2.70
CA ALA A 20 2.31 20.46 2.77
C ALA A 20 2.90 21.87 2.98
N LEU A 21 2.38 22.89 2.29
CA LEU A 21 2.82 24.28 2.45
C LEU A 21 2.38 24.86 3.80
N LEU A 22 1.20 24.48 4.30
CA LEU A 22 0.72 24.90 5.62
C LEU A 22 1.55 24.26 6.74
N VAL A 23 1.85 22.96 6.65
CA VAL A 23 2.75 22.26 7.57
C VAL A 23 4.14 22.91 7.55
N ALA A 24 4.68 23.18 6.37
CA ALA A 24 5.95 23.88 6.23
C ALA A 24 5.93 25.30 6.83
N ALA A 25 4.82 26.03 6.68
CA ALA A 25 4.65 27.35 7.28
C ALA A 25 4.56 27.28 8.81
N VAL A 26 3.77 26.36 9.36
CA VAL A 26 3.64 26.15 10.81
C VAL A 26 5.01 25.83 11.44
N ASN A 27 5.77 24.92 10.82
CA ASN A 27 7.10 24.58 11.30
C ASN A 27 8.09 25.75 11.16
N ARG A 28 8.05 26.48 10.04
CA ARG A 28 8.93 27.64 9.79
C ARG A 28 8.69 28.77 10.78
N HIS A 29 7.44 29.05 11.10
CA HIS A 29 7.05 30.13 11.99
C HIS A 29 6.99 29.71 13.46
N LYS A 30 7.44 28.48 13.80
CA LYS A 30 7.42 27.93 15.17
C LYS A 30 6.03 28.01 15.82
N LEU A 31 4.98 27.80 15.01
CA LEU A 31 3.59 27.83 15.46
C LEU A 31 3.13 26.49 16.06
N ALA A 32 3.96 25.46 15.97
CA ALA A 32 3.76 24.22 16.71
C ALA A 32 4.12 24.43 18.19
N PRO A 33 3.51 23.68 19.13
CA PRO A 33 3.90 23.67 20.54
C PRO A 33 5.40 23.47 20.72
N GLU A 34 5.95 24.02 21.81
CA GLU A 34 7.39 23.92 22.11
C GLU A 34 7.85 22.46 22.12
N GLY A 35 8.97 22.19 21.45
CA GLY A 35 9.47 20.81 21.31
C GLY A 35 8.62 19.92 20.42
N LYS A 36 7.68 20.44 19.61
CA LYS A 36 6.86 19.67 18.65
C LYS A 36 6.96 20.21 17.21
N GLN A 37 6.63 19.38 16.23
CA GLN A 37 6.54 19.76 14.81
C GLN A 37 5.38 19.05 14.13
N LEU A 38 4.82 19.67 13.09
CA LEU A 38 3.84 19.01 12.23
C LEU A 38 4.55 18.23 11.12
N THR A 39 4.09 17.03 10.85
CA THR A 39 4.50 16.22 9.70
C THR A 39 3.28 15.85 8.87
N ILE A 40 3.48 15.63 7.57
CA ILE A 40 2.44 15.19 6.65
C ILE A 40 2.91 13.89 6.00
N GLU A 41 2.03 12.90 6.03
CA GLU A 41 2.21 11.58 5.44
C GLU A 41 1.09 11.32 4.44
N MET A 42 1.37 10.51 3.43
CA MET A 42 0.33 9.98 2.56
C MET A 42 -0.34 8.81 3.30
N GLY A 43 -1.67 8.85 3.39
CA GLY A 43 -2.47 7.81 4.03
C GLY A 43 -2.57 6.55 3.16
N SER A 44 -3.45 5.63 3.59
CA SER A 44 -3.70 4.35 2.89
C SER A 44 -4.18 4.50 1.45
N ARG A 45 -4.67 5.69 1.08
CA ARG A 45 -4.96 6.11 -0.28
C ARG A 45 -4.18 7.38 -0.58
N TRP A 46 -3.75 7.54 -1.83
CA TRP A 46 -3.05 8.75 -2.30
C TRP A 46 -3.87 10.04 -2.08
N GLU A 47 -5.19 9.90 -1.95
CA GLU A 47 -6.12 11.00 -1.68
C GLU A 47 -6.14 11.40 -0.21
N ILE A 48 -5.60 10.63 0.73
CA ILE A 48 -5.63 10.95 2.16
C ILE A 48 -4.26 11.49 2.57
N SER A 49 -4.24 12.66 3.18
CA SER A 49 -3.06 13.21 3.87
C SER A 49 -3.26 13.05 5.38
N VAL A 50 -2.30 12.42 6.04
CA VAL A 50 -2.27 12.23 7.49
C VAL A 50 -1.31 13.26 8.07
N ILE A 51 -1.82 14.21 8.85
CA ILE A 51 -1.04 15.24 9.52
C ILE A 51 -0.85 14.82 10.98
N ARG A 52 0.40 14.78 11.45
CA ARG A 52 0.75 14.37 12.81
C ARG A 52 1.55 15.45 13.52
N LEU A 53 1.40 15.51 14.84
CA LEU A 53 2.25 16.31 15.73
C LEU A 53 3.28 15.40 16.39
N GLU A 54 4.55 15.53 15.99
CA GLU A 54 5.66 14.72 16.50
C GLU A 54 6.58 15.57 17.38
N ASP A 55 7.37 14.91 18.24
CA ASP A 55 8.45 15.58 18.97
C ASP A 55 9.46 16.18 17.99
N ALA A 56 9.71 17.48 18.16
CA ALA A 56 10.84 18.14 17.53
C ALA A 56 12.12 17.57 18.18
N PRO A 57 13.17 17.32 17.39
CA PRO A 57 14.36 16.69 17.93
C PRO A 57 15.01 17.54 19.03
N HIS A 58 15.59 16.88 20.03
CA HIS A 58 16.35 17.51 21.13
C HIS A 58 17.51 18.40 20.66
N TRP A 59 17.99 18.22 19.42
CA TRP A 59 19.03 19.05 18.80
C TRP A 59 18.47 20.21 17.96
N ARG A 60 17.15 20.31 17.74
CA ARG A 60 16.56 21.58 17.24
C ARG A 60 16.55 22.66 18.32
N THR A 61 16.67 22.24 19.58
CA THR A 61 16.88 23.07 20.77
C THR A 61 18.37 23.16 21.19
N THR A 62 19.25 22.34 20.60
CA THR A 62 20.70 22.36 20.86
C THR A 62 21.45 22.81 19.61
N PRO A 63 22.11 23.98 19.59
CA PRO A 63 22.72 24.50 18.36
C PRO A 63 23.73 23.49 17.79
N ALA A 64 23.58 23.17 16.50
CA ALA A 64 24.48 22.29 15.72
C ALA A 64 25.95 22.79 15.65
N THR A 65 26.27 23.85 16.37
CA THR A 65 27.55 24.55 16.36
C THR A 65 28.63 23.80 17.14
N GLU A 66 28.31 22.90 18.07
CA GLU A 66 29.34 22.14 18.82
C GLU A 66 29.77 20.86 18.10
N VAL A 67 28.95 20.29 17.21
CA VAL A 67 29.21 18.96 16.63
C VAL A 67 29.82 19.02 15.22
N VAL A 68 29.78 20.19 14.57
CA VAL A 68 30.20 20.37 13.16
C VAL A 68 31.39 21.34 13.02
N GLN A 69 32.06 21.71 14.11
CA GLN A 69 33.32 22.45 14.00
C GLN A 69 34.45 21.48 13.65
N ALA A 70 34.76 21.47 12.36
CA ALA A 70 35.93 20.85 11.77
C ALA A 70 37.22 21.51 12.29
N GLU A 71 37.60 21.25 13.54
CA GLU A 71 39.01 21.30 13.89
C GLU A 71 39.71 20.21 13.08
N ARG A 72 40.52 20.65 12.11
CA ARG A 72 41.39 19.87 11.19
C ARG A 72 41.08 18.36 11.18
N ILE A 73 40.35 17.90 10.15
CA ILE A 73 40.10 16.47 9.87
C ILE A 73 41.45 15.72 9.92
N SER A 74 41.75 15.10 11.06
CA SER A 74 43.00 14.37 11.29
C SER A 74 42.93 12.97 10.70
N ARG A 75 41.72 12.39 10.69
CA ARG A 75 41.44 11.06 10.11
C ARG A 75 40.11 11.06 9.36
N TRP A 76 40.14 10.60 8.12
CA TRP A 76 38.94 10.43 7.29
C TRP A 76 38.16 9.18 7.69
N HIS A 77 36.84 9.24 7.59
CA HIS A 77 35.96 8.11 7.84
C HIS A 77 36.23 7.00 6.80
N PRO A 78 36.28 5.70 7.18
CA PRO A 78 36.62 4.60 6.26
C PRO A 78 35.73 4.55 5.00
N ALA A 79 34.43 4.85 5.14
CA ALA A 79 33.50 4.90 4.00
C ALA A 79 33.84 5.94 2.92
N LEU A 80 34.69 6.92 3.24
CA LEU A 80 35.13 7.97 2.31
C LEU A 80 36.52 7.71 1.71
N ALA A 81 37.25 6.69 2.19
CA ALA A 81 38.62 6.43 1.74
C ALA A 81 38.70 6.23 0.23
N GLY A 82 37.83 5.38 -0.33
CA GLY A 82 37.79 5.11 -1.77
C GLY A 82 37.09 6.17 -2.61
N LEU A 83 36.60 7.28 -2.04
CA LEU A 83 35.98 8.38 -2.79
C LEU A 83 37.04 9.39 -3.28
N ARG A 84 38.14 9.54 -2.55
CA ARG A 84 39.22 10.49 -2.87
C ARG A 84 40.09 10.03 -4.04
N GLU A 85 40.09 8.73 -4.32
CA GLU A 85 40.85 8.10 -5.41
C GLU A 85 40.08 8.08 -6.73
N ARG A 86 38.83 8.60 -6.75
CA ARG A 86 37.91 8.46 -7.88
C ARG A 86 37.81 9.75 -8.71
N ASP A 87 38.05 9.62 -10.01
CA ASP A 87 37.94 10.68 -11.03
C ASP A 87 36.48 11.08 -11.41
N PHE A 88 35.48 10.70 -10.62
CA PHE A 88 34.06 10.93 -10.95
C PHE A 88 33.55 12.35 -10.63
N MET A 89 34.41 13.22 -10.10
CA MET A 89 34.03 14.52 -9.58
C MET A 89 33.97 15.56 -10.71
N THR A 90 32.78 15.79 -11.24
CA THR A 90 32.51 16.83 -12.28
C THR A 90 32.48 18.26 -11.74
N MET A 91 32.88 18.48 -10.48
CA MET A 91 32.77 19.76 -9.76
C MET A 91 34.12 20.47 -9.63
N SER A 92 34.10 21.77 -9.27
CA SER A 92 35.33 22.52 -9.00
C SER A 92 36.07 21.99 -7.76
N ALA A 93 37.39 22.16 -7.69
CA ALA A 93 38.20 21.73 -6.55
C ALA A 93 37.75 22.33 -5.20
N ALA A 94 37.16 23.53 -5.22
CA ALA A 94 36.61 24.15 -4.01
C ALA A 94 35.33 23.43 -3.56
N SER A 95 34.42 23.14 -4.50
CA SER A 95 33.20 22.37 -4.28
C SER A 95 33.50 20.93 -3.83
N GLU A 96 34.55 20.31 -4.38
CA GLU A 96 34.99 18.97 -3.99
C GLU A 96 35.46 18.91 -2.53
N ARG A 97 36.33 19.84 -2.11
CA ARG A 97 36.79 19.92 -0.71
C ARG A 97 35.62 20.13 0.25
N ARG A 98 34.65 20.94 -0.15
CA ARG A 98 33.45 21.24 0.65
C ARG A 98 32.52 20.03 0.73
N MET A 99 32.30 19.33 -0.39
CA MET A 99 31.57 18.08 -0.42
C MET A 99 32.19 17.05 0.53
N LEU A 100 33.50 16.83 0.45
CA LEU A 100 34.17 15.85 1.31
C LEU A 100 33.98 16.16 2.80
N ARG A 101 34.00 17.45 3.18
CA ARG A 101 33.70 17.88 4.57
C ARG A 101 32.25 17.60 4.97
N ILE A 102 31.30 17.88 4.09
CA ILE A 102 29.87 17.57 4.31
C ILE A 102 29.68 16.07 4.54
N LEU A 103 30.26 15.24 3.66
CA LEU A 103 30.17 13.79 3.77
C LEU A 103 30.85 13.25 5.02
N GLN A 104 32.02 13.80 5.39
CA GLN A 104 32.73 13.42 6.61
C GLN A 104 31.90 13.75 7.86
N ALA A 105 31.31 14.94 7.93
CA ALA A 105 30.49 15.36 9.06
C ALA A 105 29.25 14.45 9.21
N LEU A 106 28.56 14.15 8.10
CA LEU A 106 27.44 13.21 8.11
C LEU A 106 27.86 11.81 8.55
N ALA A 107 29.01 11.32 8.08
CA ALA A 107 29.50 9.99 8.41
C ALA A 107 29.89 9.87 9.90
N VAL A 108 30.67 10.81 10.43
CA VAL A 108 31.11 10.81 11.84
C VAL A 108 29.91 10.91 12.78
N GLU A 109 28.96 11.80 12.48
CA GLU A 109 27.79 11.98 13.32
C GLU A 109 26.85 10.75 13.26
N ALA A 110 26.68 10.15 12.08
CA ALA A 110 25.89 8.94 11.97
C ALA A 110 26.49 7.77 12.77
N ASP A 111 27.81 7.58 12.70
CA ASP A 111 28.53 6.59 13.51
C ASP A 111 28.43 6.89 15.02
N ALA A 112 28.55 8.16 15.42
CA ALA A 112 28.40 8.59 16.82
C ALA A 112 26.99 8.28 17.38
N ARG A 113 25.98 8.29 16.51
CA ARG A 113 24.59 7.89 16.82
C ARG A 113 24.34 6.38 16.73
N GLY A 114 25.36 5.58 16.44
CA GLY A 114 25.28 4.12 16.33
C GLY A 114 24.71 3.62 15.00
N HIS A 115 24.55 4.49 14.01
CA HIS A 115 24.17 4.09 12.65
C HIS A 115 25.39 3.55 11.91
N ARG A 116 25.19 2.64 10.96
CA ARG A 116 26.31 2.08 10.17
C ARG A 116 26.51 2.89 8.91
N VAL A 117 27.69 3.47 8.71
CA VAL A 117 28.03 4.17 7.46
C VAL A 117 28.87 3.28 6.54
N GLU A 118 28.48 3.21 5.27
CA GLU A 118 29.13 2.38 4.27
C GLU A 118 29.31 3.15 2.94
N PRO A 119 30.31 2.79 2.11
CA PRO A 119 30.40 3.35 0.77
C PRO A 119 29.16 2.97 -0.03
N ALA A 120 28.60 3.93 -0.76
CA ALA A 120 27.37 3.70 -1.53
C ALA A 120 27.56 2.69 -2.68
N ASN A 121 28.79 2.37 -3.09
CA ASN A 121 29.09 1.83 -4.43
C ASN A 121 29.97 0.55 -4.44
N PRO A 122 29.42 -0.62 -4.81
CA PRO A 122 30.08 -1.64 -5.62
C PRO A 122 29.60 -1.58 -7.10
N PRO A 123 30.44 -2.00 -8.08
CA PRO A 123 30.36 -1.58 -9.48
C PRO A 123 29.14 -2.16 -10.21
N ARG A 124 28.39 -1.34 -10.97
CA ARG A 124 27.49 -1.83 -12.02
C ARG A 124 27.69 -1.11 -13.35
N ARG A 125 27.55 -1.91 -14.43
CA ARG A 125 28.15 -1.77 -15.76
C ARG A 125 27.36 -0.92 -16.77
N TYR A 126 26.32 -0.18 -16.37
CA TYR A 126 25.44 0.48 -17.34
C TYR A 126 25.39 2.00 -17.17
N HIS A 127 25.77 2.66 -18.27
CA HIS A 127 25.92 4.09 -18.44
C HIS A 127 24.58 4.84 -18.37
N PHE A 128 24.25 5.45 -17.23
CA PHE A 128 23.44 6.67 -17.22
C PHE A 128 23.93 7.60 -16.10
N ARG A 129 24.17 8.87 -16.46
CA ARG A 129 24.53 10.03 -15.63
C ARG A 129 25.36 9.74 -14.36
N GLN A 130 26.65 10.05 -14.46
CA GLN A 130 27.64 9.97 -13.37
C GLN A 130 27.26 10.74 -12.09
N SER A 131 26.27 11.64 -12.14
CA SER A 131 25.73 12.39 -10.99
C SER A 131 24.72 11.62 -10.13
N GLU A 132 24.25 10.44 -10.55
CA GLU A 132 23.14 9.72 -9.91
C GLU A 132 23.60 8.56 -9.01
N HIS A 133 24.91 8.37 -8.84
CA HIS A 133 25.46 7.34 -7.98
C HIS A 133 25.82 7.99 -6.64
N GLY A 134 25.21 7.53 -5.55
CA GLY A 134 25.49 8.08 -4.23
C GLY A 134 26.95 7.96 -3.82
N HIS A 135 27.33 8.75 -2.82
CA HIS A 135 28.70 8.83 -2.31
C HIS A 135 28.87 7.90 -1.10
N ILE A 136 27.98 8.05 -0.11
CA ILE A 136 27.90 7.18 1.08
C ILE A 136 26.48 6.69 1.26
N ALA A 137 26.32 5.61 2.01
CA ALA A 137 25.05 5.14 2.48
C ALA A 137 25.05 5.03 4.01
N ILE A 138 23.96 5.48 4.63
CA ILE A 138 23.72 5.33 6.06
C ILE A 138 22.68 4.21 6.22
N LYS A 139 23.06 3.19 6.98
CA LYS A 139 22.19 2.06 7.30
C LYS A 139 21.66 2.20 8.72
N ILE A 140 20.34 2.30 8.82
CA ILE A 140 19.60 2.35 10.08
C ILE A 140 18.71 1.11 10.11
N ARG A 141 18.99 0.18 11.04
CA ARG A 141 18.27 -1.11 11.16
C ARG A 141 18.28 -1.88 9.83
N SER A 142 17.11 -2.03 9.19
CA SER A 142 16.92 -2.73 7.91
C SER A 142 16.95 -1.81 6.70
N TYR A 143 17.07 -0.49 6.89
CA TYR A 143 16.93 0.51 5.84
C TYR A 143 18.29 1.09 5.45
N ARG A 144 18.51 1.24 4.14
CA ARG A 144 19.73 1.82 3.56
C ARG A 144 19.38 3.11 2.85
N TYR A 145 19.98 4.21 3.26
CA TYR A 145 19.78 5.54 2.70
C TYR A 145 21.03 6.00 1.97
N THR A 146 20.95 6.05 0.66
CA THR A 146 22.06 6.48 -0.20
C THR A 146 22.07 8.00 -0.31
N ILE A 147 23.20 8.64 -0.04
CA ILE A 147 23.38 10.09 -0.02
C ILE A 147 24.22 10.52 -1.22
N ALA A 148 23.71 11.47 -2.00
CA ALA A 148 24.45 12.14 -3.06
C ALA A 148 24.68 13.61 -2.75
N VAL A 149 25.82 14.14 -3.21
CA VAL A 149 26.13 15.56 -3.19
C VAL A 149 26.52 15.98 -4.60
N TRP A 150 25.95 17.07 -5.09
CA TRP A 150 26.26 17.60 -6.41
C TRP A 150 26.36 19.12 -6.40
N GLN A 151 27.14 19.66 -7.33
CA GLN A 151 27.20 21.09 -7.56
C GLN A 151 25.94 21.54 -8.30
N LYS A 152 25.28 22.60 -7.81
CA LYS A 152 24.17 23.21 -8.54
C LYS A 152 24.74 24.06 -9.64
N TYR A 153 24.30 23.77 -10.86
CA TYR A 153 24.57 24.63 -11.97
C TYR A 153 23.54 25.75 -12.05
N ARG A 154 23.95 26.94 -12.48
CA ARG A 154 23.00 28.00 -12.80
C ARG A 154 22.15 27.52 -13.98
N GLU A 155 20.84 27.49 -13.82
CA GLU A 155 19.93 27.26 -14.94
C GLU A 155 20.12 28.43 -15.93
N VAL A 156 20.75 28.14 -17.06
CA VAL A 156 20.79 29.04 -18.20
C VAL A 156 19.48 28.82 -18.95
N PRO A 157 18.63 29.84 -19.13
CA PRO A 157 17.44 29.70 -19.95
C PRO A 157 17.83 29.10 -21.30
N PRO A 158 17.11 28.08 -21.80
CA PRO A 158 17.43 27.53 -23.11
C PRO A 158 17.36 28.67 -24.14
N PRO A 159 18.32 28.74 -25.08
CA PRO A 159 18.27 29.76 -26.11
C PRO A 159 16.95 29.64 -26.87
N ARG A 160 16.38 30.79 -27.27
CA ARG A 160 15.09 30.86 -28.00
C ARG A 160 15.11 30.03 -29.29
N TRP A 161 16.29 29.83 -29.87
CA TRP A 161 16.54 28.92 -30.99
C TRP A 161 17.87 28.18 -30.77
N GLY A 162 17.89 26.87 -30.99
CA GLY A 162 19.08 26.03 -30.86
C GLY A 162 18.96 24.96 -29.77
N LYS A 163 19.96 24.06 -29.71
CA LYS A 163 20.03 23.05 -28.66
C LYS A 163 20.43 23.73 -27.33
N PRO A 164 19.81 23.38 -26.20
CA PRO A 164 20.27 23.83 -24.89
C PRO A 164 21.77 23.53 -24.74
N PRO A 165 22.54 24.40 -24.07
CA PRO A 165 23.95 24.11 -23.83
C PRO A 165 24.08 22.75 -23.12
N LYS A 166 24.95 21.87 -23.64
CA LYS A 166 25.16 20.51 -23.11
C LYS A 166 25.60 20.50 -21.64
N ARG A 167 26.16 21.62 -21.17
CA ARG A 167 26.49 21.87 -19.78
C ARG A 167 25.94 23.25 -19.40
N PRO A 168 25.12 23.37 -18.35
CA PRO A 168 24.86 24.67 -17.74
C PRO A 168 26.19 25.30 -17.29
N ASP A 169 26.28 26.63 -17.36
CA ASP A 169 27.52 27.43 -17.28
C ASP A 169 28.56 26.88 -16.28
N ALA A 170 29.80 26.74 -16.72
CA ALA A 170 30.93 26.31 -15.88
C ALA A 170 31.25 27.30 -14.73
N ASP A 171 30.73 28.53 -14.83
CA ASP A 171 30.82 29.60 -13.82
C ASP A 171 29.75 29.48 -12.71
N ALA A 172 29.16 28.29 -12.53
CA ALA A 172 28.04 27.98 -11.62
C ALA A 172 28.22 28.32 -10.12
N GLY A 173 29.32 28.92 -9.71
CA GLY A 173 29.61 29.24 -8.31
C GLY A 173 29.84 28.00 -7.44
N ASP A 174 30.05 28.19 -6.15
CA ASP A 174 30.40 27.17 -5.15
C ASP A 174 29.17 26.49 -4.52
N SER A 175 28.00 26.58 -5.17
CA SER A 175 26.70 26.15 -4.63
C SER A 175 26.55 24.63 -4.68
N LEU A 176 26.26 24.01 -3.53
CA LEU A 176 26.08 22.56 -3.40
C LEU A 176 24.64 22.18 -3.04
N ALA A 177 24.28 20.96 -3.41
CA ALA A 177 23.08 20.28 -2.95
C ALA A 177 23.42 18.88 -2.44
N VAL A 178 22.74 18.46 -1.38
CA VAL A 178 22.72 17.08 -0.87
C VAL A 178 21.34 16.50 -1.13
N GLY A 179 21.26 15.23 -1.49
CA GLY A 179 19.99 14.54 -1.64
C GLY A 179 20.04 13.08 -1.24
N LEU A 180 18.88 12.57 -0.83
CA LEU A 180 18.65 11.16 -0.60
C LEU A 180 18.24 10.51 -1.92
N ILE A 181 18.92 9.42 -2.27
CA ILE A 181 18.60 8.62 -3.44
C ILE A 181 17.68 7.48 -3.01
N TRP A 182 16.54 7.35 -3.67
CA TRP A 182 15.74 6.13 -3.62
C TRP A 182 16.15 5.22 -4.76
N GLU A 183 16.15 3.92 -4.50
CA GLU A 183 16.42 2.87 -5.48
C GLU A 183 15.23 1.89 -5.46
N SER A 184 14.53 1.74 -6.59
CA SER A 184 13.45 0.76 -6.72
C SER A 184 13.38 0.22 -8.15
N GLY A 185 13.37 -1.12 -8.28
CA GLY A 185 13.08 -1.79 -9.55
C GLY A 185 13.97 -1.42 -10.73
N GLY A 186 15.24 -1.06 -10.50
CA GLY A 186 16.17 -0.61 -11.55
C GLY A 186 16.05 0.87 -11.94
N SER A 187 15.20 1.64 -11.24
CA SER A 187 15.15 3.09 -11.30
C SER A 187 15.73 3.68 -10.02
N SER A 188 16.43 4.81 -10.17
CA SER A 188 16.93 5.61 -9.05
C SER A 188 16.53 7.06 -9.26
N GLY A 189 16.19 7.74 -8.18
CA GLY A 189 15.87 9.17 -8.23
C GLY A 189 16.17 9.85 -6.90
N ILE A 190 16.08 11.17 -6.88
CA ILE A 190 16.23 11.96 -5.66
C ILE A 190 14.87 12.00 -4.96
N SER A 191 14.76 11.45 -3.76
CA SER A 191 13.54 11.50 -2.95
C SER A 191 13.41 12.84 -2.25
N GLU A 192 14.53 13.35 -1.72
CA GLU A 192 14.59 14.60 -0.99
C GLU A 192 15.93 15.30 -1.22
N SER A 193 15.93 16.64 -1.22
CA SER A 193 17.16 17.42 -1.41
C SER A 193 17.20 18.70 -0.61
N TRP A 194 18.41 19.04 -0.17
CA TRP A 194 18.75 20.27 0.53
C TRP A 194 19.83 20.97 -0.27
N SER A 195 19.70 22.29 -0.44
CA SER A 195 20.66 23.04 -1.22
C SER A 195 21.01 24.38 -0.62
N ASP A 196 22.19 24.86 -0.99
CA ASP A 196 22.55 26.24 -0.79
C ASP A 196 21.50 27.16 -1.41
N SER A 197 21.16 28.20 -0.66
CA SER A 197 20.23 29.22 -1.09
C SER A 197 20.81 30.59 -0.78
N PRO A 198 21.35 31.29 -1.80
CA PRO A 198 21.83 32.66 -1.63
C PRO A 198 20.73 33.58 -1.07
N ALA A 199 19.50 33.44 -1.57
CA ALA A 199 18.34 34.21 -1.13
C ALA A 199 18.01 34.02 0.36
N LYS A 200 18.20 32.81 0.90
CA LYS A 200 17.95 32.49 2.31
C LYS A 200 19.22 32.51 3.16
N ARG A 201 20.38 32.88 2.57
CA ARG A 201 21.72 32.79 3.18
C ARG A 201 21.99 31.45 3.86
N THR A 202 21.42 30.38 3.31
CA THR A 202 21.52 29.03 3.88
C THR A 202 22.60 28.26 3.15
N ARG A 203 23.47 27.61 3.92
CA ARG A 203 24.49 26.68 3.42
C ARG A 203 24.13 25.26 3.83
N VAL A 204 24.41 24.27 2.99
CA VAL A 204 24.11 22.85 3.29
C VAL A 204 24.75 22.38 4.61
N GLU A 205 25.90 22.92 5.00
CA GLU A 205 26.55 22.63 6.28
C GLU A 205 25.67 22.96 7.49
N SER A 206 24.84 24.01 7.39
CA SER A 206 23.87 24.34 8.45
C SER A 206 22.65 23.42 8.47
N LEU A 207 22.50 22.55 7.46
CA LEU A 207 21.37 21.64 7.29
C LEU A 207 21.72 20.18 7.61
N LEU A 208 22.98 19.85 7.92
CA LEU A 208 23.42 18.46 8.14
C LEU A 208 22.62 17.75 9.21
N ALA A 209 22.30 18.44 10.30
CA ALA A 209 21.49 17.88 11.38
C ALA A 209 20.05 17.59 10.91
N ALA A 210 19.47 18.45 10.07
CA ALA A 210 18.15 18.21 9.47
C ALA A 210 18.16 17.04 8.49
N ILE A 211 19.25 16.86 7.74
CA ILE A 211 19.43 15.71 6.84
C ILE A 211 19.44 14.40 7.62
N LEU A 212 20.25 14.30 8.68
CA LEU A 212 20.32 13.07 9.50
C LEU A 212 19.00 12.73 10.18
N TRP A 213 18.29 13.74 10.68
CA TRP A 213 16.97 13.51 11.24
C TRP A 213 15.95 13.02 10.22
N GLU A 214 15.99 13.55 9.01
CA GLU A 214 15.08 13.08 7.97
C GLU A 214 15.31 11.59 7.67
N ILE A 215 16.58 11.15 7.66
CA ILE A 215 16.95 9.74 7.51
C ILE A 215 16.40 8.89 8.68
N GLU A 216 16.60 9.33 9.92
CA GLU A 216 16.08 8.66 11.12
C GLU A 216 14.55 8.58 11.11
N ARG A 217 13.90 9.69 10.80
CA ARG A 217 12.43 9.79 10.68
C ARG A 217 11.89 8.86 9.62
N GLN A 218 12.49 8.83 8.43
CA GLN A 218 12.08 7.91 7.37
C GLN A 218 12.21 6.44 7.82
N SER A 219 13.19 6.13 8.66
CA SER A 219 13.37 4.78 9.22
C SER A 219 12.24 4.43 10.19
N ASP A 220 11.91 5.34 11.10
CA ASP A 220 10.81 5.13 12.06
C ASP A 220 9.45 5.06 11.37
N GLN A 221 9.23 5.88 10.34
CA GLN A 221 8.03 5.81 9.52
C GLN A 221 7.95 4.50 8.75
N ALA A 222 9.07 3.99 8.24
CA ALA A 222 9.08 2.72 7.55
C ALA A 222 8.75 1.54 8.50
N ASP A 223 9.22 1.57 9.75
CA ASP A 223 8.86 0.57 10.75
C ASP A 223 7.37 0.65 11.12
N ARG A 224 6.82 1.86 11.32
CA ARG A 224 5.38 2.05 11.59
C ARG A 224 4.53 1.53 10.44
N ARG A 225 4.89 1.84 9.18
CA ARG A 225 4.20 1.31 8.00
C ARG A 225 4.23 -0.21 7.97
N ARG A 226 5.40 -0.81 8.21
CA ARG A 226 5.54 -2.28 8.24
C ARG A 226 4.67 -2.93 9.31
N GLU A 227 4.60 -2.34 10.50
CA GLU A 227 3.74 -2.86 11.57
C GLU A 227 2.25 -2.69 11.25
N GLN A 228 1.85 -1.55 10.70
CA GLN A 228 0.49 -1.33 10.24
C GLN A 228 0.09 -2.32 9.14
N GLU A 229 0.98 -2.59 8.18
CA GLU A 229 0.77 -3.58 7.14
C GLU A 229 0.61 -4.99 7.73
N ARG A 230 1.41 -5.34 8.73
CA ARG A 230 1.33 -6.62 9.46
C ARG A 230 -0.02 -6.77 10.16
N LEU A 231 -0.44 -5.77 10.94
CA LEU A 231 -1.72 -5.78 11.63
C LEU A 231 -2.89 -5.82 10.65
N ALA A 232 -2.82 -5.05 9.56
CA ALA A 232 -3.84 -5.06 8.52
C ALA A 232 -3.90 -6.39 7.76
N ALA A 233 -2.78 -7.11 7.60
CA ALA A 233 -2.78 -8.45 7.03
C ALA A 233 -3.48 -9.46 7.94
N ILE A 234 -3.17 -9.43 9.25
CA ILE A 234 -3.82 -10.28 10.26
C ILE A 234 -5.34 -10.05 10.29
N GLU A 235 -5.78 -8.79 10.29
CA GLU A 235 -7.20 -8.48 10.30
C GLU A 235 -7.89 -8.91 8.99
N ARG A 236 -7.23 -8.76 7.85
CA ARG A 236 -7.74 -9.27 6.55
C ARG A 236 -7.92 -10.78 6.58
N GLU A 237 -6.94 -11.53 7.11
CA GLU A 237 -7.04 -12.99 7.26
C GLU A 237 -8.19 -13.37 8.19
N ARG A 238 -8.38 -12.65 9.30
CA ARG A 238 -9.48 -12.87 10.23
C ARG A 238 -10.84 -12.67 9.56
N LEU A 239 -11.02 -11.55 8.87
CA LEU A 239 -12.27 -11.23 8.16
C LEU A 239 -12.56 -12.25 7.05
N GLN A 240 -11.53 -12.67 6.30
CA GLN A 240 -11.66 -13.68 5.26
C GLN A 240 -12.11 -15.02 5.86
N ALA A 241 -11.47 -15.49 6.92
CA ALA A 241 -11.85 -16.74 7.59
C ALA A 241 -13.27 -16.68 8.16
N GLU A 242 -13.72 -15.51 8.64
CA GLU A 242 -15.10 -15.33 9.08
C GLU A 242 -16.11 -15.34 7.92
N ALA A 243 -15.76 -14.70 6.79
CA ALA A 243 -16.58 -14.72 5.60
C ALA A 243 -16.77 -16.14 5.06
N GLU A 244 -15.70 -16.93 4.99
CA GLU A 244 -15.74 -18.33 4.56
C GLU A 244 -16.64 -19.19 5.46
N ARG A 245 -16.50 -19.06 6.80
CA ARG A 245 -17.35 -19.79 7.75
C ARG A 245 -18.83 -19.47 7.57
N ARG A 246 -19.18 -18.18 7.44
CA ARG A 246 -20.57 -17.75 7.25
C ARG A 246 -21.10 -18.16 5.86
N ALA A 247 -20.24 -18.17 4.83
CA ALA A 247 -20.62 -18.60 3.48
C ALA A 247 -21.00 -20.07 3.45
N LEU A 248 -20.27 -20.93 4.16
CA LEU A 248 -20.58 -22.35 4.27
C LEU A 248 -21.97 -22.58 4.90
N ILE A 249 -22.26 -21.88 6.01
CA ILE A 249 -23.56 -21.99 6.67
C ILE A 249 -24.68 -21.57 5.72
N LEU A 250 -24.51 -20.44 5.04
CA LEU A 250 -25.51 -19.92 4.10
C LEU A 250 -25.70 -20.83 2.88
N HIS A 251 -24.63 -21.46 2.39
CA HIS A 251 -24.71 -22.47 1.33
C HIS A 251 -25.57 -23.66 1.74
N VAL A 252 -25.29 -24.22 2.93
CA VAL A 252 -26.06 -25.36 3.47
C VAL A 252 -27.56 -25.01 3.57
N GLU A 253 -27.88 -23.82 4.09
CA GLU A 253 -29.27 -23.38 4.21
C GLU A 253 -29.93 -23.13 2.84
N ASN A 254 -29.21 -22.58 1.87
CA ASN A 254 -29.71 -22.37 0.52
C ASN A 254 -30.03 -23.70 -0.18
N VAL A 255 -29.13 -24.68 -0.11
CA VAL A 255 -29.36 -26.02 -0.69
C VAL A 255 -30.55 -26.71 -0.03
N ARG A 256 -30.68 -26.62 1.31
CA ARG A 256 -31.86 -27.14 2.02
C ARG A 256 -33.15 -26.49 1.52
N ALA A 257 -33.13 -25.17 1.35
CA ALA A 257 -34.29 -24.43 0.85
C ALA A 257 -34.62 -24.78 -0.62
N GLU A 258 -33.62 -25.01 -1.47
CA GLU A 258 -33.80 -25.50 -2.84
C GLU A 258 -34.50 -26.86 -2.84
N VAL A 259 -33.95 -27.83 -2.10
CA VAL A 259 -34.54 -29.18 -2.03
C VAL A 259 -35.96 -29.16 -1.48
N LEU A 260 -36.23 -28.35 -0.44
CA LEU A 260 -37.58 -28.19 0.10
C LEU A 260 -38.57 -27.65 -0.95
N ARG A 261 -38.16 -26.65 -1.73
CA ARG A 261 -38.99 -26.08 -2.79
C ARG A 261 -39.26 -27.09 -3.89
N ASP A 262 -38.24 -27.87 -4.27
CA ASP A 262 -38.36 -28.92 -5.30
C ASP A 262 -39.29 -30.05 -4.84
N GLN A 263 -39.14 -30.52 -3.59
CA GLN A 263 -40.04 -31.50 -2.99
C GLN A 263 -41.48 -30.97 -2.96
N HIS A 264 -41.69 -29.75 -2.50
CA HIS A 264 -43.02 -29.14 -2.49
C HIS A 264 -43.62 -29.03 -3.91
N ALA A 265 -42.83 -28.66 -4.92
CA ALA A 265 -43.29 -28.60 -6.30
C ALA A 265 -43.70 -29.97 -6.84
N ARG A 266 -42.88 -31.02 -6.64
CA ARG A 266 -43.18 -32.40 -7.05
C ARG A 266 -44.41 -32.97 -6.34
N TRP A 267 -44.54 -32.70 -5.04
CA TRP A 267 -45.72 -33.09 -4.28
C TRP A 267 -47.00 -32.45 -4.84
N ARG A 268 -46.97 -31.15 -5.17
CA ARG A 268 -48.10 -30.46 -5.80
C ARG A 268 -48.45 -31.03 -7.18
N GLU A 269 -47.45 -31.34 -7.99
CA GLU A 269 -47.64 -31.96 -9.30
C GLU A 269 -48.26 -33.37 -9.15
N GLY A 270 -47.77 -34.18 -8.21
CA GLY A 270 -48.33 -35.49 -7.90
C GLY A 270 -49.79 -35.42 -7.47
N LEU A 271 -50.16 -34.42 -6.66
CA LEU A 271 -51.56 -34.19 -6.29
C LEU A 271 -52.44 -33.92 -7.51
N GLN A 272 -51.99 -33.05 -8.42
CA GLN A 272 -52.72 -32.71 -9.65
C GLN A 272 -52.84 -33.91 -10.60
N LEU A 273 -51.78 -34.72 -10.72
CA LEU A 273 -51.82 -35.93 -11.55
C LEU A 273 -52.74 -37.00 -10.96
N ARG A 274 -52.83 -37.15 -9.63
CA ARG A 274 -53.82 -38.05 -9.01
C ARG A 274 -55.25 -37.63 -9.34
N GLU A 275 -55.55 -36.34 -9.34
CA GLU A 275 -56.86 -35.82 -9.79
C GLU A 275 -57.13 -36.14 -11.27
N TYR A 276 -56.13 -35.97 -12.13
CA TYR A 276 -56.24 -36.32 -13.55
C TYR A 276 -56.44 -37.82 -13.76
N ILE A 277 -55.69 -38.67 -13.06
CA ILE A 277 -55.84 -40.14 -13.10
C ILE A 277 -57.24 -40.56 -12.65
N ALA A 278 -57.78 -39.94 -11.60
CA ALA A 278 -59.17 -40.18 -11.17
C ALA A 278 -60.20 -39.75 -12.23
N ALA A 279 -59.91 -38.73 -13.04
CA ALA A 279 -60.74 -38.35 -14.17
C ALA A 279 -60.59 -39.34 -15.35
N MET A 280 -59.41 -39.95 -15.54
CA MET A 280 -59.20 -41.01 -16.54
C MET A 280 -60.10 -42.22 -16.27
N ASP A 281 -60.30 -42.61 -15.01
CA ASP A 281 -61.19 -43.72 -14.65
C ASP A 281 -62.60 -43.52 -15.23
N ARG A 282 -63.17 -42.32 -15.07
CA ARG A 282 -64.48 -41.95 -15.62
C ARG A 282 -64.51 -41.91 -17.15
N ALA A 283 -63.38 -41.64 -17.80
CA ALA A 283 -63.27 -41.64 -19.25
C ALA A 283 -63.18 -43.07 -19.81
N ILE A 284 -62.44 -43.95 -19.13
CA ILE A 284 -62.28 -45.36 -19.49
C ILE A 284 -63.62 -46.09 -19.41
N GLU A 285 -64.46 -45.79 -18.41
CA GLU A 285 -65.82 -46.35 -18.29
C GLU A 285 -66.70 -46.06 -19.52
N ARG A 286 -66.48 -44.93 -20.19
CA ARG A 286 -67.28 -44.49 -21.35
C ARG A 286 -66.81 -45.06 -22.69
N LEU A 287 -65.68 -45.78 -22.73
CA LEU A 287 -65.19 -46.40 -23.97
C LEU A 287 -66.14 -47.52 -24.42
N PRO A 288 -66.45 -47.64 -25.71
CA PRO A 288 -67.41 -48.62 -26.21
C PRO A 288 -66.79 -50.01 -26.45
N ASP A 289 -65.48 -50.08 -26.70
CA ASP A 289 -64.76 -51.31 -27.04
C ASP A 289 -63.92 -51.82 -25.85
N ASP A 290 -63.91 -53.14 -25.65
CA ASP A 290 -63.21 -53.77 -24.53
C ASP A 290 -61.69 -53.84 -24.73
N VAL A 291 -61.21 -53.87 -25.99
CA VAL A 291 -59.77 -53.82 -26.27
C VAL A 291 -59.22 -52.43 -25.96
N ASP A 292 -59.92 -51.39 -26.39
CA ASP A 292 -59.57 -50.00 -26.06
C ASP A 292 -59.64 -49.74 -24.53
N ARG A 293 -60.64 -50.30 -23.85
CA ARG A 293 -60.78 -50.20 -22.38
C ARG A 293 -59.62 -50.87 -21.65
N ALA A 294 -59.16 -52.03 -22.11
CA ALA A 294 -58.03 -52.74 -21.52
C ALA A 294 -56.72 -51.97 -21.71
N ALA A 295 -56.45 -51.45 -22.90
CA ALA A 295 -55.26 -50.64 -23.18
C ALA A 295 -55.22 -49.35 -22.34
N ALA A 296 -56.35 -48.65 -22.24
CA ALA A 296 -56.45 -47.43 -21.43
C ALA A 296 -56.28 -47.71 -19.92
N SER A 297 -56.77 -48.85 -19.44
CA SER A 297 -56.58 -49.30 -18.04
C SER A 297 -55.11 -49.60 -17.74
N GLN A 298 -54.38 -50.18 -18.69
CA GLN A 298 -52.94 -50.43 -18.54
C GLN A 298 -52.14 -49.12 -18.45
N TRP A 299 -52.46 -48.14 -19.31
CA TRP A 299 -51.85 -46.81 -19.24
C TRP A 299 -52.16 -46.11 -17.90
N ARG A 300 -53.41 -46.16 -17.44
CA ARG A 300 -53.83 -45.62 -16.15
C ARG A 300 -53.04 -46.24 -14.99
N ALA A 301 -52.88 -47.57 -14.99
CA ALA A 301 -52.12 -48.28 -13.96
C ALA A 301 -50.66 -47.82 -13.92
N TRP A 302 -50.02 -47.68 -15.09
CA TRP A 302 -48.67 -47.15 -15.20
C TRP A 302 -48.56 -45.71 -14.67
N CYS A 303 -49.51 -44.83 -15.03
CA CYS A 303 -49.54 -43.45 -14.53
C CYS A 303 -49.61 -43.38 -13.00
N GLN A 304 -50.46 -44.24 -12.40
CA GLN A 304 -50.59 -44.31 -10.94
C GLN A 304 -49.27 -44.75 -10.29
N GLU A 305 -48.63 -45.80 -10.80
CA GLU A 305 -47.36 -46.30 -10.30
C GLU A 305 -46.24 -45.24 -10.41
N TYR A 306 -46.19 -44.51 -11.53
CA TYR A 306 -45.23 -43.42 -11.73
C TYR A 306 -45.41 -42.31 -10.70
N VAL A 307 -46.65 -41.87 -10.45
CA VAL A 307 -46.91 -40.81 -9.46
C VAL A 307 -46.53 -41.27 -8.05
N ASP A 308 -46.89 -42.48 -7.65
CA ASP A 308 -46.67 -42.96 -6.29
C ASP A 308 -45.20 -43.31 -6.01
N THR A 309 -44.46 -43.78 -7.02
CA THR A 309 -43.08 -44.28 -6.83
C THR A 309 -42.02 -43.25 -7.18
N VAL A 310 -42.24 -42.45 -8.22
CA VAL A 310 -41.22 -41.57 -8.81
C VAL A 310 -41.45 -40.10 -8.45
N LEU A 311 -42.71 -39.67 -8.46
CA LEU A 311 -43.04 -38.24 -8.31
C LEU A 311 -43.32 -37.84 -6.87
N ASP A 312 -44.04 -38.66 -6.08
CA ASP A 312 -44.41 -38.32 -4.71
C ASP A 312 -43.19 -38.34 -3.76
N PRO A 313 -42.69 -37.17 -3.32
CA PRO A 313 -41.54 -37.13 -2.43
C PRO A 313 -41.87 -37.68 -1.03
N LEU A 314 -43.14 -37.83 -0.66
CA LEU A 314 -43.57 -38.40 0.62
C LEU A 314 -43.70 -39.94 0.56
N GLY A 315 -43.52 -40.54 -0.61
CA GLY A 315 -43.40 -42.00 -0.76
C GLY A 315 -42.06 -42.55 -0.25
N GLN A 316 -41.09 -41.67 0.02
CA GLN A 316 -39.77 -42.00 0.56
C GLN A 316 -39.64 -41.57 2.04
N PRO A 317 -38.76 -42.18 2.84
CA PRO A 317 -38.51 -41.75 4.22
C PRO A 317 -38.08 -40.28 4.30
N LEU A 318 -38.69 -39.52 5.21
CA LEU A 318 -38.30 -38.15 5.48
C LEU A 318 -36.90 -38.11 6.11
N ALA A 319 -35.94 -37.55 5.38
CA ALA A 319 -34.56 -37.40 5.80
C ALA A 319 -34.03 -36.01 5.48
N MET A 320 -32.97 -35.60 6.18
CA MET A 320 -32.27 -34.35 5.87
C MET A 320 -31.61 -34.47 4.49
N PRO A 321 -31.74 -33.47 3.60
CA PRO A 321 -31.21 -33.58 2.26
C PRO A 321 -29.69 -33.63 2.26
N GLU A 322 -29.14 -34.40 1.32
CA GLU A 322 -27.69 -34.41 1.07
C GLU A 322 -27.26 -33.05 0.55
N ILE A 323 -26.24 -32.47 1.19
CA ILE A 323 -25.71 -31.17 0.79
C ILE A 323 -24.75 -31.37 -0.36
N ARG A 324 -25.13 -30.90 -1.55
CA ARG A 324 -24.22 -30.86 -2.70
C ARG A 324 -23.05 -29.92 -2.44
N GLU A 325 -21.91 -30.23 -3.05
CA GLU A 325 -20.81 -29.27 -3.12
C GLU A 325 -21.25 -28.02 -3.88
N TRP A 326 -20.84 -26.86 -3.36
CA TRP A 326 -20.95 -25.60 -4.07
C TRP A 326 -20.11 -25.59 -5.34
N THR A 327 -20.62 -24.91 -6.35
CA THR A 327 -19.81 -24.52 -7.52
C THR A 327 -18.81 -23.43 -7.14
N ARG A 328 -17.76 -23.27 -7.95
CA ARG A 328 -16.75 -22.22 -7.75
C ARG A 328 -17.38 -20.81 -7.71
N ASP A 329 -18.38 -20.56 -8.55
CA ASP A 329 -19.02 -19.26 -8.66
C ASP A 329 -19.94 -18.95 -7.48
N GLU A 330 -20.71 -19.94 -6.99
CA GLU A 330 -21.54 -19.82 -5.78
C GLU A 330 -20.67 -19.50 -4.57
N ARG A 331 -19.57 -20.25 -4.39
CA ARG A 331 -18.61 -20.02 -3.32
C ARG A 331 -18.07 -18.59 -3.36
N HIS A 332 -17.55 -18.17 -4.51
CA HIS A 332 -16.97 -16.83 -4.66
C HIS A 332 -18.00 -15.71 -4.43
N SER A 333 -19.24 -15.91 -4.89
CA SER A 333 -20.32 -14.93 -4.73
C SER A 333 -20.71 -14.75 -3.25
N LEU A 334 -20.93 -15.86 -2.53
CA LEU A 334 -21.32 -15.83 -1.12
C LEU A 334 -20.21 -15.25 -0.23
N GLU A 335 -18.96 -15.70 -0.41
CA GLU A 335 -17.80 -15.16 0.31
C GLU A 335 -17.69 -13.64 0.09
N LYS A 336 -17.80 -13.18 -1.16
CA LYS A 336 -17.70 -11.76 -1.50
C LYS A 336 -18.86 -10.92 -0.97
N GLN A 337 -20.07 -11.47 -0.92
CA GLN A 337 -21.23 -10.79 -0.33
C GLN A 337 -21.06 -10.60 1.17
N ILE A 338 -20.63 -11.65 1.87
CA ILE A 338 -20.43 -11.62 3.31
C ILE A 338 -19.26 -10.72 3.68
N LEU A 339 -18.15 -10.79 2.94
CA LEU A 339 -16.99 -9.94 3.17
C LEU A 339 -17.38 -8.45 3.08
N ARG A 340 -18.16 -8.06 2.05
CA ARG A 340 -18.67 -6.69 1.92
C ARG A 340 -19.56 -6.27 3.09
N HIS A 341 -20.39 -7.18 3.60
CA HIS A 341 -21.22 -6.90 4.77
C HIS A 341 -20.36 -6.70 6.03
N LEU A 342 -19.37 -7.57 6.27
CA LEU A 342 -18.45 -7.45 7.41
C LEU A 342 -17.63 -6.15 7.35
N GLU A 343 -17.13 -5.79 6.17
CA GLU A 343 -16.41 -4.52 5.96
C GLU A 343 -17.29 -3.29 6.22
N HIS A 344 -18.58 -3.37 5.90
CA HIS A 344 -19.52 -2.28 6.16
C HIS A 344 -19.84 -2.15 7.65
N THR A 345 -20.09 -3.27 8.34
CA THR A 345 -20.38 -3.29 9.78
C THR A 345 -19.16 -2.90 10.62
N SER A 346 -17.93 -3.22 10.18
CA SER A 346 -16.70 -2.79 10.88
C SER A 346 -16.41 -1.30 10.76
N ARG A 347 -17.07 -0.58 9.83
CA ARG A 347 -16.88 0.86 9.60
C ARG A 347 -17.95 1.73 10.25
N ALA A 348 -19.08 1.15 10.66
CA ALA A 348 -20.16 1.80 11.40
C ALA A 348 -19.88 1.69 12.90
#